data_AF-A0A2V9V7S0-F1
#
_entry.id   AF-A0A2V9V7S0-F1
#
_cell.length_a   1.000
_cell.length_b   1.000
_cell.length_c   1.000
_cell.angle_alpha   90.00
_cell.angle_beta   90.00
_cell.angle_gamma   90.00
#
_symmetry.space_group_name_H-M   'P 1'
#
loop_
_entity.id
_entity.type
_entity.pdbx_description
1 polymer ?
#
loop_
_entity_poly.entity_id
_entity_poly.type
_entity_poly.pdbx_seq_one_letter_code
_entity_poly.pdbx_strand_id
1 'polypeptide(L)'
;EYFSSIRLDDKQVQVGGDPEQSASPREDLLGHQLQVRTSQKSLTELLSGPVWLPVTDLFSMPHETSGQEGTGNTLFYAQSWMVVHYLLNKNKLPETGTYFDLVENQKLPVEEAIHKAYGVTPPLFEQAVKEYFRSLTALFRPANVTRQPASANTGAEVYQFPAPLGPDDLSVTVTPLQEISARALLADVRARVPDRREEGVKELQSLAAAPSDNEAAHRALAWMHIQRKEFEPASEELSNAAELNPKDPWVHYYLSVLKYRVAQTTRQSIQSLGNMMQDLRAVLDWYPEFAEGYNMLAIARVEGGGTASALEAIKAAIQLSPRNELYVYNLGEIYLSGKKWDSARPVFERLKSSSNPQLAAAARRRMDDMESLKKYGIQPQHPLQSLNDTPETTKAEGTGKPESQAKPPAPTKQVDTDAQLDEPEERKPKPPEPAPPRGSIQFVKGRLLNIDCSQPPAAVLTITAGVKTLHLRTPDYKSVTLVGADEFSCTWKDRRVSVNYRAEGKSGGNLVSIEVQ
;
A
#
# COMPACT_ATOMS: atom_id res chain seq x y z
N GLU A 1 -8.29 15.20 -10.77
CA GLU A 1 -9.49 15.91 -11.24
C GLU A 1 -10.79 15.55 -10.53
N TYR A 2 -11.36 14.35 -10.68
CA TYR A 2 -12.64 14.08 -9.96
C TYR A 2 -12.54 14.29 -8.45
N PHE A 3 -11.47 13.79 -7.83
CA PHE A 3 -11.25 13.98 -6.39
C PHE A 3 -10.68 15.36 -6.01
N SER A 4 -10.26 16.21 -6.96
CA SER A 4 -9.94 17.61 -6.63
C SER A 4 -11.19 18.45 -6.37
N SER A 5 -12.38 17.91 -6.66
CA SER A 5 -13.67 18.50 -6.29
C SER A 5 -14.11 18.22 -4.86
N ILE A 6 -13.34 17.43 -4.08
CA ILE A 6 -13.68 17.14 -2.68
C ILE A 6 -13.69 18.45 -1.90
N ARG A 7 -14.81 18.72 -1.24
CA ARG A 7 -14.94 19.84 -0.31
C ARG A 7 -15.40 19.36 1.04
N LEU A 8 -14.82 19.96 2.07
CA LEU A 8 -15.20 19.75 3.45
C LEU A 8 -15.79 21.07 3.97
N ASP A 9 -17.04 21.06 4.41
CA ASP A 9 -17.57 22.08 5.30
C ASP A 9 -17.89 21.46 6.66
N ASP A 10 -18.24 22.29 7.66
CA ASP A 10 -18.50 21.85 9.04
C ASP A 10 -19.69 20.87 9.19
N LYS A 11 -20.40 20.55 8.10
CA LYS A 11 -21.62 19.72 8.11
C LYS A 11 -21.59 18.58 7.09
N GLN A 12 -20.90 18.75 5.97
CA GLN A 12 -20.94 17.83 4.84
C GLN A 12 -19.62 17.79 4.06
N VAL A 13 -19.34 16.62 3.50
CA VAL A 13 -18.33 16.44 2.46
C VAL A 13 -19.03 16.38 1.12
N GLN A 14 -18.60 17.21 0.17
CA GLN A 14 -19.12 17.21 -1.21
C GLN A 14 -18.08 16.67 -2.17
N VAL A 15 -18.48 15.78 -3.09
CA VAL A 15 -17.60 15.23 -4.13
C VAL A 15 -18.33 15.18 -5.47
N GLY A 16 -17.64 15.54 -6.55
CA GLY A 16 -18.13 15.49 -7.92
C GLY A 16 -18.44 16.84 -8.55
N GLY A 17 -18.30 17.94 -7.81
CA GLY A 17 -18.45 19.29 -8.35
C GLY A 17 -17.39 19.67 -9.39
N ASP A 18 -17.56 20.82 -10.05
CA ASP A 18 -16.52 21.41 -10.89
C ASP A 18 -15.40 21.98 -10.00
N PRO A 19 -14.18 21.43 -10.04
CA PRO A 19 -13.09 21.85 -9.15
C PRO A 19 -12.67 23.32 -9.39
N GLU A 20 -12.81 23.82 -10.62
CA GLU A 20 -12.35 25.16 -11.01
C GLU A 20 -13.35 26.27 -10.67
N GLN A 21 -14.63 25.96 -10.45
CA GLN A 21 -15.65 26.96 -10.07
C GLN A 21 -15.52 27.47 -8.63
N SER A 22 -14.54 26.96 -7.89
CA SER A 22 -14.50 27.09 -6.45
C SER A 22 -13.14 27.33 -5.84
N ALA A 23 -12.23 27.89 -6.61
CA ALA A 23 -11.10 28.58 -6.03
C ALA A 23 -11.64 29.75 -5.18
N SER A 24 -11.99 29.46 -3.91
CA SER A 24 -12.17 30.48 -2.89
C SER A 24 -10.86 31.30 -2.84
N PRO A 25 -10.93 32.63 -2.68
CA PRO A 25 -9.72 33.41 -2.44
C PRO A 25 -8.98 32.81 -1.26
N ARG A 26 -7.69 32.48 -1.45
CA ARG A 26 -6.84 32.01 -0.35
C ARG A 26 -6.68 33.19 0.60
N GLU A 27 -7.25 33.11 1.80
CA GLU A 27 -6.92 34.06 2.86
C GLU A 27 -5.61 33.61 3.51
N ASP A 28 -4.64 34.52 3.55
CA ASP A 28 -3.44 34.35 4.38
C ASP A 28 -3.84 34.43 5.87
N LEU A 29 -3.00 33.92 6.78
CA LEU A 29 -3.20 33.89 8.24
C LEU A 29 -3.44 35.27 8.86
N LEU A 30 -3.21 36.35 8.11
CA LEU A 30 -3.46 37.74 8.47
C LEU A 30 -4.79 38.31 7.92
N GLY A 31 -5.64 37.49 7.31
CA GLY A 31 -6.94 37.90 6.76
C GLY A 31 -6.85 38.66 5.42
N HIS A 32 -5.71 38.59 4.73
CA HIS A 32 -5.56 39.16 3.40
C HIS A 32 -6.05 38.16 2.34
N GLN A 33 -7.08 38.53 1.59
CA GLN A 33 -7.52 37.79 0.42
C GLN A 33 -6.45 37.86 -0.69
N LEU A 34 -5.74 36.76 -0.90
CA LEU A 34 -5.00 36.55 -2.13
C LEU A 34 -6.02 36.26 -3.23
N GLN A 35 -6.30 37.28 -4.06
CA GLN A 35 -6.92 37.05 -5.36
C GLN A 35 -5.96 36.20 -6.20
N VAL A 36 -6.15 34.89 -6.18
CA VAL A 36 -5.62 34.03 -7.24
C VAL A 36 -6.42 34.41 -8.48
N ARG A 37 -5.82 35.20 -9.38
CA ARG A 37 -6.35 35.40 -10.73
C ARG A 37 -6.25 34.05 -11.45
N THR A 38 -7.22 33.17 -11.31
CA THR A 38 -7.36 32.03 -12.22
C THR A 38 -7.98 32.55 -13.51
N SER A 39 -7.14 32.77 -14.52
CA SER A 39 -7.57 32.97 -15.91
C SER A 39 -7.98 31.66 -16.60
N GLN A 40 -8.18 30.58 -15.84
CA GLN A 40 -8.59 29.27 -16.32
C GLN A 40 -10.12 29.21 -16.42
N LYS A 41 -10.61 28.81 -17.60
CA LYS A 41 -12.03 28.46 -17.80
C LYS A 41 -12.38 27.28 -16.88
N SER A 42 -13.59 27.28 -16.34
CA SER A 42 -14.06 26.13 -15.55
C SER A 42 -14.14 24.86 -16.40
N LEU A 43 -14.09 23.67 -15.78
CA LEU A 43 -14.20 22.42 -16.53
C LEU A 43 -15.55 22.32 -17.24
N THR A 44 -16.62 22.84 -16.63
CA THR A 44 -17.96 22.93 -17.21
C THR A 44 -17.98 23.84 -18.44
N GLU A 45 -17.28 24.98 -18.42
CA GLU A 45 -17.16 25.86 -19.59
C GLU A 45 -16.41 25.18 -20.74
N LEU A 46 -15.37 24.40 -20.44
CA LEU A 46 -14.62 23.64 -21.43
C LEU A 46 -15.47 22.56 -22.08
N LEU A 47 -16.24 21.81 -21.29
CA LEU A 47 -17.14 20.75 -21.79
C LEU A 47 -18.39 21.27 -22.50
N SER A 48 -18.76 22.54 -22.26
CA SER A 48 -19.83 23.21 -23.01
C SER A 48 -19.41 23.53 -24.46
N GLY A 49 -18.13 23.42 -24.78
CA GLY A 49 -17.63 23.52 -26.15
C GLY A 49 -18.13 22.37 -27.05
N PRO A 50 -18.22 22.60 -28.38
CA PRO A 50 -18.79 21.63 -29.31
C PRO A 50 -17.90 20.41 -29.58
N VAL A 51 -16.59 20.55 -29.42
CA VAL A 51 -15.61 19.52 -29.77
C VAL A 51 -15.13 18.82 -28.51
N TRP A 52 -15.36 17.51 -28.47
CA TRP A 52 -14.85 16.62 -27.44
C TRP A 52 -13.78 15.71 -28.05
N LEU A 53 -12.77 15.30 -27.28
CA LEU A 53 -11.88 14.21 -27.66
C LEU A 53 -12.71 12.93 -27.89
N PRO A 54 -12.38 12.11 -28.90
CA PRO A 54 -12.94 10.78 -29.03
C PRO A 54 -12.68 9.97 -27.76
N VAL A 55 -13.67 9.24 -27.26
CA VAL A 55 -13.50 8.48 -25.99
C VAL A 55 -12.36 7.45 -26.06
N THR A 56 -12.05 6.91 -27.24
CA THR A 56 -10.90 6.01 -27.44
C THR A 56 -9.57 6.71 -27.22
N ASP A 57 -9.45 7.98 -27.62
CA ASP A 57 -8.24 8.79 -27.44
C ASP A 57 -8.11 9.20 -25.97
N LEU A 58 -9.23 9.56 -25.34
CA LEU A 58 -9.30 9.83 -23.91
C LEU A 58 -8.80 8.63 -23.08
N PHE A 59 -9.21 7.41 -23.45
CA PHE A 59 -8.89 6.18 -22.72
C PHE A 59 -7.50 5.61 -23.05
N SER A 60 -6.88 6.05 -24.14
CA SER A 60 -5.54 5.62 -24.57
C SER A 60 -4.45 6.67 -24.34
N MET A 61 -4.81 7.86 -23.86
CA MET A 61 -3.85 8.94 -23.67
C MET A 61 -2.75 8.52 -22.67
N PRO A 62 -1.46 8.51 -23.09
CA PRO A 62 -0.37 8.12 -22.21
C PRO A 62 -0.25 9.14 -21.07
N HIS A 63 0.04 8.64 -19.87
CA HIS A 63 0.29 9.48 -18.70
C HIS A 63 1.70 10.12 -18.82
N GLU A 64 1.87 11.13 -19.67
CA GLU A 64 3.07 11.95 -19.62
C GLU A 64 2.94 12.99 -18.49
N THR A 65 3.54 12.65 -17.36
CA THR A 65 3.89 13.61 -16.32
C THR A 65 4.96 14.57 -16.85
N SER A 66 4.54 15.68 -17.47
CA SER A 66 5.42 16.83 -17.63
C SER A 66 4.64 18.11 -17.33
N GLY A 67 5.19 18.89 -16.39
CA GLY A 67 4.59 20.09 -15.79
C GLY A 67 4.49 21.27 -16.74
N GLN A 68 3.78 21.11 -17.85
CA GLN A 68 3.27 22.23 -18.63
C GLN A 68 1.75 22.10 -18.78
N GLU A 69 1.04 22.94 -18.03
CA GLU A 69 -0.37 23.27 -18.22
C GLU A 69 -0.56 23.97 -19.58
N GLY A 70 -0.40 23.23 -20.67
CA GLY A 70 -0.88 23.62 -21.98
C GLY A 70 -2.39 23.46 -22.07
N THR A 71 -3.04 24.28 -22.91
CA THR A 71 -4.49 24.30 -23.13
C THR A 71 -5.09 22.96 -23.62
N GLY A 72 -4.27 22.08 -24.20
CA GLY A 72 -4.66 20.72 -24.61
C GLY A 72 -4.88 19.75 -23.44
N ASN A 73 -4.18 19.95 -22.31
CA ASN A 73 -4.31 19.10 -21.13
C ASN A 73 -5.61 19.40 -20.38
N THR A 74 -6.13 20.63 -20.46
CA THR A 74 -7.32 21.05 -19.72
C THR A 74 -8.61 20.37 -20.22
N LEU A 75 -8.74 20.11 -21.53
CA LEU A 75 -9.92 19.39 -22.07
C LEU A 75 -9.88 17.90 -21.70
N PHE A 76 -8.71 17.26 -21.75
CA PHE A 76 -8.53 15.89 -21.27
C PHE A 76 -8.96 15.75 -19.81
N TYR A 77 -8.50 16.67 -18.95
CA TYR A 77 -8.88 16.71 -17.54
C TYR A 77 -10.37 16.95 -17.32
N ALA A 78 -10.96 17.89 -18.06
CA ALA A 78 -12.40 18.15 -18.01
C ALA A 78 -13.23 16.92 -18.41
N GLN A 79 -12.86 16.24 -19.49
CA GLN A 79 -13.57 15.03 -19.91
C GLN A 79 -13.35 13.84 -18.98
N SER A 80 -12.14 13.66 -18.48
CA SER A 80 -11.82 12.63 -17.50
C SER A 80 -12.65 12.80 -16.24
N TRP A 81 -12.77 14.04 -15.74
CA TRP A 81 -13.67 14.38 -14.63
C TRP A 81 -15.11 13.93 -14.91
N MET A 82 -15.66 14.29 -16.07
CA MET A 82 -17.05 13.98 -16.41
C MET A 82 -17.31 12.50 -16.66
N VAL A 83 -16.36 11.77 -17.26
CA VAL A 83 -16.46 10.32 -17.43
C VAL A 83 -16.48 9.62 -16.08
N VAL A 84 -15.57 9.99 -15.16
CA VAL A 84 -15.56 9.43 -13.80
C VAL A 84 -16.86 9.76 -13.08
N HIS A 85 -17.35 10.99 -13.20
CA HIS A 85 -18.64 11.40 -12.63
C HIS A 85 -19.80 10.56 -13.16
N TYR A 86 -19.84 10.31 -14.47
CA TYR A 86 -20.84 9.45 -15.11
C TYR A 86 -20.77 8.00 -14.60
N LEU A 87 -19.56 7.42 -14.57
CA LEU A 87 -19.37 6.02 -14.15
C LEU A 87 -19.79 5.79 -12.70
N LEU A 88 -19.44 6.71 -11.80
CA LEU A 88 -19.84 6.64 -10.39
C LEU A 88 -21.36 6.77 -10.24
N ASN A 89 -21.96 7.81 -10.82
CA ASN A 89 -23.39 8.09 -10.66
C ASN A 89 -24.30 7.05 -11.36
N LYS A 90 -23.78 6.34 -12.37
CA LYS A 90 -24.48 5.24 -13.03
C LYS A 90 -24.11 3.85 -12.47
N ASN A 91 -23.39 3.79 -11.35
CA ASN A 91 -22.97 2.54 -10.69
C ASN A 91 -22.22 1.58 -11.63
N LYS A 92 -21.38 2.11 -12.53
CA LYS A 92 -20.66 1.34 -13.55
C LYS A 92 -19.26 0.85 -13.13
N LEU A 93 -18.94 0.95 -11.84
CA LEU A 93 -17.63 0.53 -11.32
C LEU A 93 -17.32 -0.96 -11.56
N PRO A 94 -18.28 -1.90 -11.43
CA PRO A 94 -18.03 -3.30 -11.78
C PRO A 94 -17.59 -3.47 -13.23
N GLU A 95 -18.30 -2.84 -14.18
CA GLU A 95 -17.96 -2.83 -15.60
C GLU A 95 -16.62 -2.14 -15.86
N THR A 96 -16.32 -1.05 -15.15
CA THR A 96 -15.01 -0.40 -15.20
C THR A 96 -13.89 -1.33 -14.72
N GLY A 97 -14.15 -2.19 -13.73
CA GLY A 97 -13.25 -3.26 -13.33
C GLY A 97 -12.99 -4.25 -14.46
N THR A 98 -14.04 -4.70 -15.15
CA THR A 98 -13.93 -5.55 -16.35
C THR A 98 -13.15 -4.87 -17.46
N TYR A 99 -13.38 -3.58 -17.71
CA TYR A 99 -12.63 -2.80 -18.69
C TYR A 99 -11.12 -2.84 -18.39
N PHE A 100 -10.72 -2.60 -17.14
CA PHE A 100 -9.30 -2.66 -16.76
C PHE A 100 -8.73 -4.06 -16.91
N ASP A 101 -9.48 -5.12 -16.61
CA ASP A 101 -9.00 -6.48 -16.85
C ASP A 101 -8.74 -6.75 -18.34
N LEU A 102 -9.67 -6.37 -19.20
CA LEU A 102 -9.56 -6.55 -20.65
C LEU A 102 -8.37 -5.77 -21.23
N VAL A 103 -8.15 -4.53 -20.80
CA VAL A 103 -7.06 -3.70 -21.34
C VAL A 103 -5.72 -4.02 -20.69
N GLU A 104 -5.65 -4.06 -19.36
CA GLU A 104 -4.38 -4.18 -18.65
C GLU A 104 -3.88 -5.62 -18.59
N ASN A 105 -4.76 -6.59 -18.32
CA ASN A 105 -4.36 -7.99 -18.16
C ASN A 105 -4.42 -8.75 -19.48
N GLN A 106 -5.49 -8.57 -20.26
CA GLN A 106 -5.71 -9.30 -21.50
C GLN A 106 -5.19 -8.58 -22.75
N LYS A 107 -4.76 -7.31 -22.63
CA LYS A 107 -4.19 -6.50 -23.71
C LYS A 107 -5.11 -6.32 -24.92
N LEU A 108 -6.42 -6.30 -24.71
CA LEU A 108 -7.39 -5.98 -25.76
C LEU A 108 -7.28 -4.50 -26.17
N PRO A 109 -7.52 -4.16 -27.44
CA PRO A 109 -7.66 -2.79 -27.88
C PRO A 109 -8.78 -2.06 -27.12
N VAL A 110 -8.57 -0.77 -26.81
CA VAL A 110 -9.51 0.07 -26.04
C VAL A 110 -10.92 0.05 -26.60
N GLU A 111 -11.08 0.11 -27.92
CA GLU A 111 -12.38 0.07 -28.59
C GLU A 111 -13.17 -1.22 -28.28
N GLU A 112 -12.50 -2.38 -28.40
CA GLU A 112 -13.11 -3.67 -28.12
C GLU A 112 -13.40 -3.83 -26.62
N ALA A 113 -12.51 -3.33 -25.77
CA ALA A 113 -12.66 -3.37 -24.32
C ALA A 113 -13.84 -2.51 -23.84
N ILE A 114 -14.03 -1.30 -24.40
CA ILE A 114 -15.21 -0.46 -24.10
C ILE A 114 -16.50 -1.20 -24.45
N HIS A 115 -16.54 -1.81 -25.63
CA HIS A 115 -17.70 -2.58 -26.08
C HIS A 115 -18.01 -3.76 -25.17
N LYS A 116 -17.00 -4.57 -24.83
CA LYS A 116 -17.17 -5.75 -23.98
C LYS A 116 -17.51 -5.39 -22.53
N ALA A 117 -16.89 -4.35 -21.98
CA ALA A 117 -17.09 -3.97 -20.58
C ALA A 117 -18.42 -3.25 -20.35
N TYR A 118 -18.74 -2.25 -21.18
CA TYR A 118 -19.90 -1.39 -20.97
C TYR A 118 -21.13 -1.78 -21.81
N GLY A 119 -21.00 -2.76 -22.72
CA GLY A 119 -22.08 -3.24 -23.57
C GLY A 119 -22.51 -2.27 -24.67
N VAL A 120 -21.69 -1.24 -24.97
CA VAL A 120 -21.98 -0.18 -25.95
C VAL A 120 -20.75 0.16 -26.78
N THR A 121 -20.95 0.60 -28.02
CA THR A 121 -19.82 1.06 -28.86
C THR A 121 -19.20 2.34 -28.29
N PRO A 122 -17.92 2.66 -28.58
CA PRO A 122 -17.30 3.88 -28.08
C PRO A 122 -18.07 5.17 -28.42
N PRO A 123 -18.61 5.36 -29.65
CA PRO A 123 -19.43 6.54 -29.94
C PRO A 123 -20.71 6.62 -29.10
N LEU A 124 -21.36 5.49 -28.81
CA LEU A 124 -22.55 5.46 -27.96
C LEU A 124 -22.21 5.74 -26.49
N PHE A 125 -21.06 5.25 -26.01
CA PHE A 125 -20.56 5.59 -24.68
C PHE A 125 -20.32 7.10 -24.56
N GLU A 126 -19.62 7.69 -25.54
CA GLU A 126 -19.34 9.13 -25.58
C GLU A 126 -20.64 9.95 -25.62
N GLN A 127 -21.62 9.53 -26.42
CA GLN A 127 -22.93 10.16 -26.45
C GLN A 127 -23.64 10.09 -25.09
N ALA A 128 -23.61 8.94 -24.42
CA ALA A 128 -24.22 8.78 -23.10
C ALA A 128 -23.59 9.73 -22.06
N VAL A 129 -22.26 9.89 -22.08
CA VAL A 129 -21.56 10.85 -21.20
C VAL A 129 -21.93 12.30 -21.54
N LYS A 130 -22.04 12.65 -22.82
CA LYS A 130 -22.45 14.00 -23.27
C LYS A 130 -23.90 14.31 -22.87
N GLU A 131 -24.82 13.36 -23.03
CA GLU A 131 -26.22 13.50 -22.61
C GLU A 131 -26.32 13.63 -21.08
N TYR A 132 -25.53 12.83 -20.36
CA TYR A 132 -25.40 12.96 -18.91
C TYR A 132 -24.90 14.35 -18.50
N PHE A 133 -23.84 14.86 -19.11
CA PHE A 133 -23.35 16.22 -18.85
C PHE A 133 -24.41 17.30 -19.12
N ARG A 134 -25.17 17.17 -20.22
CA ARG A 134 -26.28 18.10 -20.52
C ARG A 134 -27.41 18.04 -19.49
N SER A 135 -27.65 16.88 -18.89
CA SER A 135 -28.62 16.76 -17.78
C SER A 135 -28.14 17.45 -16.50
N LEU A 136 -26.82 17.60 -16.34
CA LEU A 136 -26.16 18.21 -15.19
C LEU A 136 -25.95 19.73 -15.32
N THR A 137 -26.07 20.32 -16.52
CA THR A 137 -25.67 21.73 -16.74
C THR A 137 -26.37 22.72 -15.82
N ALA A 138 -27.56 22.39 -15.30
CA ALA A 138 -28.27 23.22 -14.33
C ALA A 138 -27.62 23.23 -12.93
N LEU A 139 -26.97 22.13 -12.52
CA LEU A 139 -26.33 21.98 -11.22
C LEU A 139 -24.99 22.73 -11.13
N PHE A 140 -24.29 22.88 -12.25
CA PHE A 140 -22.98 23.55 -12.32
C PHE A 140 -23.07 25.02 -12.77
N ARG A 141 -24.24 25.65 -12.63
CA ARG A 141 -24.38 27.09 -12.88
C ARG A 141 -23.91 27.90 -11.68
N PRO A 142 -23.17 29.01 -11.89
CA PRO A 142 -22.74 29.87 -10.79
C PRO A 142 -23.94 30.47 -10.05
N ALA A 143 -23.90 30.46 -8.72
CA ALA A 143 -24.98 30.86 -7.81
C ALA A 143 -25.48 32.31 -7.96
N ASN A 144 -24.83 33.14 -8.79
CA ASN A 144 -25.24 34.52 -9.07
C ASN A 144 -26.46 34.64 -9.99
N VAL A 145 -26.98 33.53 -10.53
CA VAL A 145 -28.19 33.53 -11.36
C VAL A 145 -29.26 32.66 -10.71
N THR A 146 -30.20 33.34 -10.05
CA THR A 146 -31.53 32.92 -9.54
C THR A 146 -31.65 32.28 -8.15
N ARG A 147 -32.30 33.05 -7.26
CA ARG A 147 -33.27 32.60 -6.26
C ARG A 147 -34.43 31.88 -6.98
N GLN A 148 -34.34 30.58 -7.16
CA GLN A 148 -35.50 29.74 -7.44
C GLN A 148 -35.43 28.50 -6.55
N PRO A 149 -36.55 28.08 -5.92
CA PRO A 149 -36.55 26.92 -5.05
C PRO A 149 -36.23 25.68 -5.88
N ALA A 150 -35.24 24.90 -5.42
CA ALA A 150 -34.85 23.63 -5.99
C ALA A 150 -36.05 22.68 -6.01
N SER A 151 -36.68 22.55 -7.17
CA SER A 151 -37.78 21.63 -7.43
C SER A 151 -37.41 20.79 -8.66
N ALA A 152 -36.66 19.72 -8.42
CA ALA A 152 -36.75 18.43 -9.10
C ALA A 152 -35.55 17.59 -8.65
N ASN A 153 -35.81 16.42 -8.09
CA ASN A 153 -34.81 15.35 -7.95
C ASN A 153 -34.32 14.95 -9.35
N THR A 154 -33.31 15.64 -9.86
CA THR A 154 -32.46 15.12 -10.91
C THR A 154 -31.50 14.15 -10.23
N GLY A 155 -31.62 12.85 -10.48
CA GLY A 155 -30.81 11.77 -9.88
C GLY A 155 -29.33 11.78 -10.31
N ALA A 156 -28.71 12.96 -10.24
CA ALA A 156 -27.34 13.22 -10.57
C ALA A 156 -26.84 14.21 -9.51
N GLU A 157 -26.38 13.65 -8.40
CA GLU A 157 -26.04 14.41 -7.20
C GLU A 157 -24.52 14.65 -7.17
N VAL A 158 -24.12 15.85 -6.76
CA VAL A 158 -22.82 16.00 -6.09
C VAL A 158 -22.95 15.15 -4.83
N TYR A 159 -22.14 14.11 -4.69
CA TYR A 159 -22.23 13.20 -3.55
C TYR A 159 -22.00 13.99 -2.28
N GLN A 160 -23.01 13.98 -1.41
CA GLN A 160 -22.97 14.58 -0.09
C GLN A 160 -22.86 13.47 0.95
N PHE A 161 -21.77 13.50 1.69
CA PHE A 161 -21.56 12.64 2.84
C PHE A 161 -21.64 13.50 4.10
N PRO A 162 -22.08 12.95 5.25
CA PRO A 162 -21.87 13.65 6.51
C PRO A 162 -20.38 13.94 6.68
N ALA A 163 -20.04 15.11 7.21
CA ALA A 163 -18.67 15.39 7.60
C ALA A 163 -18.17 14.27 8.54
N PRO A 164 -16.89 13.85 8.46
CA PRO A 164 -16.35 12.81 9.34
C PRO A 164 -16.45 13.15 10.83
N LEU A 165 -16.65 14.44 11.13
CA LEU A 165 -16.94 14.99 12.43
C LEU A 165 -18.10 15.97 12.27
N GLY A 166 -19.14 15.82 13.09
CA GLY A 166 -20.34 16.64 13.08
C GLY A 166 -20.87 16.95 14.48
N PRO A 167 -21.84 17.87 14.59
CA PRO A 167 -22.41 18.28 15.88
C PRO A 167 -23.14 17.15 16.63
N ASP A 168 -23.46 16.04 15.96
CA ASP A 168 -24.15 14.87 16.51
C ASP A 168 -23.18 13.80 17.07
N ASP A 169 -21.86 13.96 16.90
CA ASP A 169 -20.88 13.01 17.43
C ASP A 169 -20.79 13.10 18.97
N LEU A 170 -21.24 12.04 19.64
CA LEU A 170 -21.36 11.98 21.10
C LEU A 170 -20.01 12.03 21.84
N SER A 171 -18.92 11.64 21.19
CA SER A 171 -17.57 11.72 21.75
C SER A 171 -16.51 11.74 20.65
N VAL A 172 -15.80 12.85 20.52
CA VAL A 172 -14.62 12.97 19.67
C VAL A 172 -13.39 12.97 20.57
N THR A 173 -12.44 12.06 20.30
CA THR A 173 -11.12 12.12 20.94
C THR A 173 -10.25 13.05 20.10
N VAL A 174 -10.06 14.28 20.57
CA VAL A 174 -9.20 15.26 19.92
C VAL A 174 -7.82 15.21 20.56
N THR A 175 -6.80 14.96 19.75
CA THR A 175 -5.39 15.09 20.18
C THR A 175 -4.84 16.39 19.58
N PRO A 176 -4.57 17.43 20.39
CA PRO A 176 -4.00 18.67 19.88
C PRO A 176 -2.64 18.40 19.22
N LEU A 177 -2.50 18.81 17.96
CA LEU A 177 -1.23 18.71 17.24
C LEU A 177 -0.41 19.97 17.50
N GLN A 178 0.81 19.80 18.01
CA GLN A 178 1.73 20.92 18.15
C GLN A 178 2.11 21.49 16.78
N GLU A 179 2.25 22.80 16.68
CA GLU A 179 2.57 23.49 15.41
C GLU A 179 3.85 22.94 14.77
N ILE A 180 4.89 22.66 15.57
CA ILE A 180 6.14 22.06 15.08
C ILE A 180 5.93 20.67 14.47
N SER A 181 5.02 19.87 15.02
CA SER A 181 4.68 18.55 14.49
C SER A 181 3.85 18.66 13.21
N ALA A 182 2.93 19.64 13.13
CA ALA A 182 2.21 19.94 11.90
C ALA A 182 3.17 20.37 10.78
N ARG A 183 4.15 21.22 11.09
CA ARG A 183 5.20 21.63 10.16
C ARG A 183 6.07 20.47 9.70
N ALA A 184 6.47 19.58 10.62
CA ALA A 184 7.25 18.38 10.28
C ALA A 184 6.48 17.45 9.33
N LEU A 185 5.19 17.22 9.57
CA LEU A 185 4.35 16.41 8.67
C LEU A 185 4.23 17.03 7.28
N LEU A 186 4.07 18.36 7.19
CA LEU A 186 4.04 19.07 5.91
C LEU A 186 5.39 18.98 5.19
N ALA A 187 6.49 19.10 5.93
CA ALA A 187 7.84 18.97 5.39
C ALA A 187 8.14 17.55 4.90
N ASP A 188 7.64 16.50 5.56
CA ASP A 188 7.69 15.11 5.05
C ASP A 188 6.95 14.98 3.71
N VAL A 189 5.72 15.50 3.62
CA VAL A 189 4.97 15.49 2.36
C VAL A 189 5.74 16.21 1.25
N ARG A 190 6.35 17.38 1.53
CA ARG A 190 7.22 18.10 0.58
C ARG A 190 8.44 17.26 0.20
N ALA A 191 9.10 16.61 1.16
CA ALA A 191 10.28 15.78 0.95
C ALA A 191 10.00 14.59 0.00
N ARG A 192 8.79 14.06 0.01
CA ARG A 192 8.38 12.95 -0.87
C ARG A 192 8.10 13.39 -2.31
N VAL A 193 7.82 14.66 -2.56
CA VAL A 193 7.62 15.21 -3.90
C VAL A 193 8.99 15.54 -4.53
N PRO A 194 9.37 14.95 -5.68
CA PRO A 194 10.70 15.14 -6.28
C PRO A 194 11.12 16.61 -6.40
N ASP A 195 10.25 17.47 -6.94
CA ASP A 195 10.55 18.89 -7.18
C ASP A 195 10.70 19.71 -5.90
N ARG A 196 10.19 19.23 -4.76
CA ARG A 196 10.21 19.92 -3.46
C ARG A 196 11.04 19.18 -2.42
N ARG A 197 11.74 18.12 -2.84
CA ARG A 197 12.43 17.20 -1.95
C ARG A 197 13.47 17.89 -1.10
N GLU A 198 14.32 18.70 -1.73
CA GLU A 198 15.42 19.39 -1.05
C GLU A 198 14.92 20.39 -0.01
N GLU A 199 13.89 21.17 -0.35
CA GLU A 199 13.25 22.12 0.56
C GLU A 199 12.63 21.41 1.77
N GLY A 200 11.89 20.32 1.52
CA GLY A 200 11.28 19.51 2.59
C GLY A 200 12.33 18.91 3.52
N VAL A 201 13.38 18.29 2.97
CA VAL A 201 14.48 17.70 3.77
C VAL A 201 15.20 18.77 4.59
N LYS A 202 15.44 19.95 4.04
CA LYS A 202 16.08 21.06 4.78
C LYS A 202 15.23 21.54 5.95
N GLU A 203 13.91 21.65 5.77
CA GLU A 203 12.99 22.01 6.86
C GLU A 203 12.96 20.92 7.95
N LEU A 204 12.94 19.63 7.56
CA LEU A 204 13.00 18.51 8.49
C LEU A 204 14.29 18.53 9.33
N GLN A 205 15.45 18.76 8.71
CA GLN A 205 16.74 18.89 9.40
C GLN A 205 16.73 20.05 10.40
N SER A 206 16.15 21.19 10.02
CA SER A 206 16.01 22.33 10.92
C SER A 206 15.12 22.03 12.12
N LEU A 207 14.08 21.22 11.95
CA LEU A 207 13.15 20.86 13.04
C LEU A 207 13.77 19.85 13.99
N ALA A 208 14.51 18.86 13.47
CA ALA A 208 15.24 17.87 14.26
C ALA A 208 16.40 18.49 15.06
N ALA A 209 17.06 19.53 14.53
CA ALA A 209 18.14 20.22 15.23
C ALA A 209 17.67 21.29 16.23
N ALA A 210 16.36 21.61 16.28
CA ALA A 210 15.83 22.63 17.18
C ALA A 210 15.79 22.12 18.63
N PRO A 211 15.91 22.99 19.65
CA PRO A 211 15.82 22.57 21.06
C PRO A 211 14.50 21.90 21.44
N SER A 212 13.42 22.19 20.70
CA SER A 212 12.13 21.53 20.89
C SER A 212 12.15 20.07 20.46
N ASP A 213 13.09 19.71 19.57
CA ASP A 213 13.18 18.42 18.88
C ASP A 213 11.86 18.03 18.20
N ASN A 214 11.88 17.06 17.28
CA ASN A 214 10.64 16.58 16.68
C ASN A 214 10.74 15.14 16.18
N GLU A 215 9.96 14.26 16.81
CA GLU A 215 9.84 12.85 16.42
C GLU A 215 9.41 12.66 14.96
N ALA A 216 8.41 13.42 14.50
CA ALA A 216 7.94 13.29 13.13
C ALA A 216 9.00 13.73 12.11
N ALA A 217 9.86 14.69 12.48
CA ALA A 217 10.98 15.11 11.65
C ALA A 217 12.06 14.03 11.56
N HIS A 218 12.49 13.49 12.71
CA HIS A 218 13.44 12.38 12.77
C HIS A 218 12.96 11.16 11.99
N ARG A 219 11.69 10.78 12.17
CA ARG A 219 11.06 9.70 11.42
C ARG A 219 11.09 9.94 9.90
N ALA A 220 10.81 11.15 9.44
CA ALA A 220 10.81 11.48 8.02
C ALA A 220 12.24 11.48 7.44
N LEU A 221 13.22 12.00 8.17
CA LEU A 221 14.64 11.95 7.79
C LEU A 221 15.15 10.51 7.70
N ALA A 222 14.79 9.66 8.65
CA ALA A 222 15.09 8.24 8.60
C ALA A 222 14.59 7.59 7.29
N TRP A 223 13.35 7.88 6.89
CA TRP A 223 12.81 7.37 5.63
C TRP A 223 13.63 7.86 4.42
N MET A 224 14.03 9.13 4.39
CA MET A 224 14.89 9.68 3.33
C MET A 224 16.25 8.96 3.27
N HIS A 225 16.89 8.74 4.42
CA HIS A 225 18.16 8.01 4.51
C HIS A 225 18.01 6.55 4.07
N ILE A 226 16.92 5.86 4.44
CA ILE A 226 16.62 4.50 3.96
C ILE A 226 16.54 4.45 2.43
N GLN A 227 15.84 5.40 1.80
CA GLN A 227 15.72 5.47 0.33
C GLN A 227 17.09 5.68 -0.33
N ARG A 228 17.97 6.47 0.29
CA ARG A 228 19.34 6.72 -0.18
C ARG A 228 20.34 5.62 0.17
N LYS A 229 19.90 4.57 0.88
CA LYS A 229 20.74 3.47 1.39
C LYS A 229 21.81 3.93 2.39
N GLU A 230 21.53 5.05 3.07
CA GLU A 230 22.34 5.62 4.14
C GLU A 230 21.87 4.99 5.47
N PHE A 231 22.26 3.74 5.73
CA PHE A 231 21.67 2.93 6.80
C PHE A 231 22.06 3.38 8.21
N GLU A 232 23.29 3.84 8.41
CA GLU A 232 23.76 4.34 9.71
C GLU A 232 23.03 5.63 10.11
N PRO A 233 22.96 6.69 9.28
CA PRO A 233 22.12 7.85 9.57
C PRO A 233 20.65 7.48 9.79
N ALA A 234 20.09 6.58 8.96
CA ALA A 234 18.71 6.12 9.15
C ALA A 234 18.48 5.47 10.52
N SER A 235 19.44 4.68 10.99
CA SER A 235 19.37 4.02 12.30
C SER A 235 19.43 5.02 13.45
N GLU A 236 20.25 6.07 13.33
CA GLU A 236 20.36 7.14 14.32
C GLU A 236 19.04 7.94 14.41
N GLU A 237 18.52 8.39 13.27
CA GLU A 237 17.26 9.11 13.18
C GLU A 237 16.06 8.31 13.74
N LEU A 238 15.99 7.00 13.46
CA LEU A 238 14.95 6.14 14.06
C LEU A 238 15.14 5.94 15.56
N SER A 239 16.38 5.94 16.05
CA SER A 239 16.65 5.84 17.48
C SER A 239 16.18 7.10 18.21
N ASN A 240 16.49 8.29 17.67
CA ASN A 240 16.02 9.55 18.21
C ASN A 240 14.48 9.63 18.21
N ALA A 241 13.83 9.24 17.10
CA ALA A 241 12.38 9.18 17.02
C ALA A 241 11.78 8.20 18.05
N ALA A 242 12.39 7.03 18.24
CA ALA A 242 11.95 6.04 19.22
C ALA A 242 12.12 6.52 20.67
N GLU A 243 13.14 7.33 20.97
CA GLU A 243 13.35 7.92 22.30
C GLU A 243 12.29 8.97 22.62
N LEU A 244 11.94 9.82 21.65
CA LEU A 244 10.92 10.85 21.80
C LEU A 244 9.50 10.26 21.90
N ASN A 245 9.20 9.25 21.08
CA ASN A 245 7.90 8.57 21.09
C ASN A 245 8.03 7.05 20.85
N PRO A 246 8.25 6.26 21.91
CA PRO A 246 8.38 4.80 21.79
C PRO A 246 7.12 4.08 21.27
N LYS A 247 5.99 4.78 21.23
CA LYS A 247 4.69 4.23 20.82
C LYS A 247 4.32 4.59 19.39
N ASP A 248 5.15 5.34 18.67
CA ASP A 248 4.86 5.65 17.27
C ASP A 248 4.97 4.37 16.40
N PRO A 249 3.85 3.86 15.85
CA PRO A 249 3.88 2.69 14.97
C PRO A 249 4.74 2.90 13.73
N TRP A 250 4.87 4.14 13.23
CA TRP A 250 5.66 4.38 12.03
C TRP A 250 7.16 4.19 12.24
N VAL A 251 7.67 4.49 13.45
CA VAL A 251 9.07 4.18 13.82
C VAL A 251 9.30 2.67 13.78
N HIS A 252 8.39 1.88 14.37
CA HIS A 252 8.46 0.40 14.35
C HIS A 252 8.42 -0.17 12.93
N TYR A 253 7.57 0.39 12.07
CA TYR A 253 7.52 0.04 10.66
C TYR A 253 8.82 0.40 9.92
N TYR A 254 9.35 1.62 10.09
CA TYR A 254 10.59 2.04 9.42
C TYR A 254 11.83 1.31 9.92
N LEU A 255 11.90 0.93 11.20
CA LEU A 255 12.93 0.03 11.71
C LEU A 255 12.88 -1.34 11.01
N SER A 256 11.68 -1.85 10.75
CA SER A 256 11.48 -3.09 10.01
C SER A 256 11.96 -2.98 8.56
N VAL A 257 11.61 -1.87 7.89
CA VAL A 257 12.10 -1.56 6.53
C VAL A 257 13.63 -1.44 6.51
N LEU A 258 14.23 -0.72 7.46
CA LEU A 258 15.67 -0.55 7.58
C LEU A 258 16.39 -1.90 7.72
N LYS A 259 15.95 -2.75 8.66
CA LYS A 259 16.50 -4.10 8.86
C LYS A 259 16.45 -4.93 7.57
N TYR A 260 15.33 -4.88 6.86
CA TYR A 260 15.17 -5.57 5.59
C TYR A 260 16.12 -5.04 4.50
N ARG A 261 16.27 -3.71 4.37
CA ARG A 261 17.15 -3.09 3.38
C ARG A 261 18.63 -3.35 3.65
N VAL A 262 19.04 -3.32 4.92
CA VAL A 262 20.40 -3.69 5.34
C VAL A 262 20.69 -5.15 5.00
N ALA A 263 19.76 -6.07 5.32
CA ALA A 263 19.89 -7.49 5.00
C ALA A 263 20.03 -7.74 3.49
N GLN A 264 19.18 -7.10 2.66
CA GLN A 264 19.29 -7.19 1.21
C GLN A 264 20.64 -6.69 0.67
N THR A 265 21.10 -5.54 1.17
CA THR A 265 22.31 -4.88 0.65
C THR A 265 23.56 -5.63 1.06
N THR A 266 23.61 -6.11 2.31
CA THR A 266 24.76 -6.86 2.85
C THR A 266 24.71 -8.36 2.54
N ARG A 267 23.59 -8.86 2.00
CA ARG A 267 23.30 -10.29 1.79
C ARG A 267 23.43 -11.12 3.08
N GLN A 268 23.06 -10.51 4.20
CA GLN A 268 23.01 -11.17 5.51
C GLN A 268 21.57 -11.47 5.89
N SER A 269 21.38 -12.39 6.84
CA SER A 269 20.06 -12.63 7.41
C SER A 269 19.56 -11.41 8.17
N ILE A 270 18.24 -11.23 8.20
CA ILE A 270 17.62 -10.15 8.97
C ILE A 270 17.91 -10.36 10.45
N GLN A 271 18.58 -9.38 11.06
CA GLN A 271 18.85 -9.38 12.49
C GLN A 271 17.57 -9.15 13.29
N SER A 272 17.42 -9.85 14.41
CA SER A 272 16.28 -9.70 15.33
C SER A 272 14.92 -9.87 14.66
N LEU A 273 14.80 -10.86 13.77
CA LEU A 273 13.61 -11.12 12.98
C LEU A 273 12.34 -11.34 13.82
N GLY A 274 12.47 -11.98 14.99
CA GLY A 274 11.37 -12.12 15.95
C GLY A 274 10.83 -10.78 16.46
N ASN A 275 11.72 -9.82 16.72
CA ASN A 275 11.34 -8.46 17.14
C ASN A 275 10.68 -7.73 15.98
N MET A 276 11.25 -7.81 14.78
CA MET A 276 10.66 -7.21 13.57
C MET A 276 9.22 -7.68 13.34
N MET A 277 8.94 -8.99 13.49
CA MET A 277 7.57 -9.50 13.35
C MET A 277 6.63 -9.03 14.47
N GLN A 278 7.13 -8.79 15.68
CA GLN A 278 6.32 -8.22 16.77
C GLN A 278 6.02 -6.75 16.52
N ASP A 279 7.03 -5.98 16.13
CA ASP A 279 6.92 -4.56 15.75
C ASP A 279 5.86 -4.41 14.65
N LEU A 280 5.93 -5.22 13.58
CA LEU A 280 4.95 -5.20 12.49
C LEU A 280 3.53 -5.58 12.92
N ARG A 281 3.36 -6.52 13.85
CA ARG A 281 2.03 -6.84 14.40
C ARG A 281 1.47 -5.67 15.19
N ALA A 282 2.28 -5.01 16.02
CA ALA A 282 1.84 -3.83 16.75
C ALA A 282 1.43 -2.68 15.81
N VAL A 283 2.13 -2.52 14.68
CA VAL A 283 1.72 -1.57 13.63
C VAL A 283 0.36 -1.93 13.05
N LEU A 284 0.11 -3.21 12.79
CA LEU A 284 -1.15 -3.70 12.23
C LEU A 284 -2.30 -3.69 13.25
N ASP A 285 -2.01 -3.79 14.54
CA ASP A 285 -3.00 -3.58 15.60
C ASP A 285 -3.46 -2.11 15.64
N TRP A 286 -2.55 -1.17 15.34
CA TRP A 286 -2.86 0.26 15.26
C TRP A 286 -3.54 0.64 13.94
N TYR A 287 -3.06 0.10 12.82
CA TYR A 287 -3.61 0.36 11.48
C TYR A 287 -3.86 -0.94 10.71
N PRO A 288 -5.02 -1.60 10.94
CA PRO A 288 -5.35 -2.88 10.33
C PRO A 288 -5.52 -2.86 8.82
N GLU A 289 -5.64 -1.69 8.19
CA GLU A 289 -5.75 -1.51 6.75
C GLU A 289 -4.41 -1.20 6.07
N PHE A 290 -3.29 -1.36 6.79
CA PHE A 290 -1.97 -1.08 6.28
C PHE A 290 -1.42 -2.21 5.40
N ALA A 291 -1.73 -2.18 4.11
CA ALA A 291 -1.31 -3.20 3.14
C ALA A 291 0.22 -3.45 3.15
N GLU A 292 1.02 -2.38 3.23
CA GLU A 292 2.48 -2.49 3.25
C GLU A 292 3.02 -3.12 4.55
N GLY A 293 2.33 -2.91 5.68
CA GLY A 293 2.63 -3.59 6.94
C GLY A 293 2.45 -5.10 6.82
N TYR A 294 1.37 -5.56 6.18
CA TYR A 294 1.16 -6.98 5.89
C TYR A 294 2.18 -7.53 4.90
N ASN A 295 2.55 -6.77 3.87
CA ASN A 295 3.59 -7.16 2.92
C ASN A 295 4.95 -7.36 3.63
N MET A 296 5.35 -6.41 4.47
CA MET A 296 6.59 -6.51 5.25
C MET A 296 6.54 -7.68 6.25
N LEU A 297 5.37 -7.95 6.85
CA LEU A 297 5.18 -9.10 7.72
C LEU A 297 5.28 -10.42 6.95
N ALA A 298 4.77 -10.48 5.71
CA ALA A 298 4.90 -11.65 4.85
C ALA A 298 6.38 -11.92 4.51
N ILE A 299 7.13 -10.88 4.14
CA ILE A 299 8.58 -10.96 3.91
C ILE A 299 9.31 -11.48 5.15
N ALA A 300 9.04 -10.91 6.32
CA ALA A 300 9.65 -11.36 7.57
C ALA A 300 9.33 -12.82 7.90
N ARG A 301 8.11 -13.28 7.59
CA ARG A 301 7.69 -14.68 7.79
C ARG A 301 8.41 -15.63 6.82
N VAL A 302 8.64 -15.23 5.56
CA VAL A 302 9.46 -16.02 4.61
C VAL A 302 10.89 -16.17 5.11
N GLU A 303 11.51 -15.08 5.53
CA GLU A 303 12.88 -15.10 6.10
C GLU A 303 12.95 -15.95 7.37
N GLY A 304 11.84 -16.03 8.11
CA GLY A 304 11.71 -16.87 9.30
C GLY A 304 11.41 -18.34 8.99
N GLY A 305 11.28 -18.71 7.72
CA GLY A 305 10.96 -20.07 7.27
C GLY A 305 9.48 -20.44 7.34
N GLY A 306 8.59 -19.51 7.73
CA GLY A 306 7.16 -19.76 7.89
C GLY A 306 6.36 -19.46 6.62
N THR A 307 6.32 -20.39 5.66
CA THR A 307 5.70 -20.13 4.35
C THR A 307 4.18 -20.02 4.43
N ALA A 308 3.54 -20.86 5.24
CA ALA A 308 2.08 -20.86 5.38
C ALA A 308 1.58 -19.53 5.96
N SER A 309 2.22 -19.05 7.02
CA SER A 309 1.88 -17.76 7.63
C SER A 309 2.25 -16.59 6.71
N ALA A 310 3.32 -16.68 5.91
CA ALA A 310 3.62 -15.65 4.91
C ALA A 310 2.51 -15.51 3.85
N LEU A 311 1.93 -16.64 3.41
CA LEU A 311 0.81 -16.65 2.46
C LEU A 311 -0.45 -15.95 3.02
N GLU A 312 -0.73 -16.09 4.31
CA GLU A 312 -1.85 -15.37 4.93
C GLU A 312 -1.63 -13.85 4.91
N ALA A 313 -0.43 -13.41 5.31
CA ALA A 313 -0.10 -12.00 5.37
C ALA A 313 -0.10 -11.35 3.98
N ILE A 314 0.50 -11.99 2.96
CA ILE A 314 0.52 -11.41 1.61
C ILE A 314 -0.87 -11.36 0.97
N LYS A 315 -1.75 -12.34 1.29
CA LYS A 315 -3.14 -12.30 0.83
C LYS A 315 -3.89 -11.10 1.41
N ALA A 316 -3.68 -10.78 2.69
CA ALA A 316 -4.23 -9.57 3.30
C ALA A 316 -3.72 -8.30 2.59
N ALA A 317 -2.42 -8.23 2.29
CA ALA A 317 -1.86 -7.10 1.53
C ALA A 317 -2.49 -6.94 0.14
N ILE A 318 -2.69 -8.05 -0.59
CA ILE A 318 -3.33 -8.05 -1.92
C ILE A 318 -4.81 -7.68 -1.82
N GLN A 319 -5.52 -8.13 -0.78
CA GLN A 319 -6.93 -7.75 -0.57
C GLN A 319 -7.08 -6.24 -0.35
N LEU A 320 -6.16 -5.64 0.43
CA LEU A 320 -6.16 -4.21 0.72
C LEU A 320 -5.68 -3.35 -0.47
N SER A 321 -4.77 -3.86 -1.29
CA SER A 321 -4.27 -3.16 -2.49
C SER A 321 -4.14 -4.12 -3.69
N PRO A 322 -5.26 -4.48 -4.34
CA PRO A 322 -5.28 -5.53 -5.37
C PRO A 322 -4.55 -5.16 -6.66
N ARG A 323 -4.23 -3.87 -6.86
CA ARG A 323 -3.51 -3.37 -8.04
C ARG A 323 -2.00 -3.28 -7.84
N ASN A 324 -1.50 -3.54 -6.63
CA ASN A 324 -0.07 -3.47 -6.38
C ASN A 324 0.63 -4.74 -6.86
N GLU A 325 1.20 -4.68 -8.07
CA GLU A 325 1.87 -5.82 -8.71
C GLU A 325 3.09 -6.32 -7.91
N LEU A 326 3.69 -5.48 -7.05
CA LEU A 326 4.76 -5.90 -6.15
C LEU A 326 4.27 -6.93 -5.13
N TYR A 327 3.04 -6.81 -4.61
CA TYR A 327 2.49 -7.79 -3.68
C TYR A 327 2.22 -9.12 -4.39
N VAL A 328 1.80 -9.07 -5.65
CA VAL A 328 1.64 -10.25 -6.51
C VAL A 328 3.00 -10.90 -6.78
N TYR A 329 4.05 -10.11 -7.03
CA TYR A 329 5.42 -10.61 -7.15
C TYR A 329 5.90 -11.29 -5.87
N ASN A 330 5.70 -10.66 -4.71
CA ASN A 330 6.07 -11.22 -3.41
C ASN A 330 5.29 -12.50 -3.10
N LEU A 331 4.03 -12.62 -3.54
CA LEU A 331 3.28 -13.88 -3.49
C LEU A 331 3.97 -14.99 -4.30
N GLY A 332 4.48 -14.66 -5.50
CA GLY A 332 5.30 -15.56 -6.30
C GLY A 332 6.56 -16.02 -5.56
N GLU A 333 7.30 -15.08 -4.95
CA GLU A 333 8.49 -15.37 -4.14
C GLU A 333 8.18 -16.28 -2.94
N ILE A 334 7.05 -16.04 -2.26
CA ILE A 334 6.57 -16.88 -1.16
C ILE A 334 6.28 -18.30 -1.66
N TYR A 335 5.64 -18.45 -2.83
CA TYR A 335 5.44 -19.77 -3.42
C TYR A 335 6.76 -20.47 -3.76
N LEU A 336 7.77 -19.75 -4.27
CA LEU A 336 9.09 -20.33 -4.52
C LEU A 336 9.78 -20.79 -3.23
N SER A 337 9.73 -19.99 -2.16
CA SER A 337 10.28 -20.37 -0.85
C SER A 337 9.63 -21.65 -0.31
N GLY A 338 8.31 -21.77 -0.50
CA GLY A 338 7.55 -22.99 -0.19
C GLY A 338 7.72 -24.16 -1.14
N LYS A 339 8.58 -24.05 -2.17
CA LYS A 339 8.74 -25.03 -3.25
C LYS A 339 7.43 -25.35 -4.00
N LYS A 340 6.47 -24.42 -4.01
CA LYS A 340 5.18 -24.52 -4.71
C LYS A 340 5.32 -23.99 -6.14
N TRP A 341 6.12 -24.68 -6.95
CA TRP A 341 6.49 -24.25 -8.32
C TRP A 341 5.29 -24.05 -9.23
N ASP A 342 4.31 -24.96 -9.16
CA ASP A 342 3.11 -24.92 -10.01
C ASP A 342 2.21 -23.72 -9.69
N SER A 343 2.24 -23.24 -8.45
CA SER A 343 1.56 -22.01 -8.03
C SER A 343 2.35 -20.74 -8.38
N ALA A 344 3.68 -20.79 -8.32
CA ALA A 344 4.55 -19.65 -8.62
C ALA A 344 4.58 -19.31 -10.12
N ARG A 345 4.59 -20.33 -10.99
CA ARG A 345 4.69 -20.17 -12.45
C ARG A 345 3.64 -19.24 -13.06
N PRO A 346 2.32 -19.43 -12.86
CA PRO A 346 1.32 -18.54 -13.45
C PRO A 346 1.41 -17.10 -12.92
N VAL A 347 1.87 -16.91 -11.67
CA VAL A 347 2.06 -15.58 -11.08
C VAL A 347 3.15 -14.81 -11.85
N PHE A 348 4.33 -15.40 -12.01
CA PHE A 348 5.40 -14.74 -12.75
C PHE A 348 5.11 -14.63 -14.25
N GLU A 349 4.41 -15.60 -14.84
CA GLU A 349 4.02 -15.53 -16.25
C GLU A 349 3.16 -14.29 -16.53
N ARG A 350 2.19 -13.99 -15.66
CA ARG A 350 1.40 -12.76 -15.73
C ARG A 350 2.26 -11.51 -15.56
N LEU A 351 3.21 -11.52 -14.62
CA LEU A 351 4.04 -10.34 -14.34
C LEU A 351 5.05 -10.02 -15.46
N LYS A 352 5.33 -10.93 -16.40
CA LYS A 352 6.18 -10.64 -17.56
C LYS A 352 5.62 -9.54 -18.46
N SER A 353 4.30 -9.33 -18.45
CA SER A 353 3.59 -8.29 -19.19
C SER A 353 3.23 -7.06 -18.34
N SER A 354 3.78 -6.98 -17.12
CA SER A 354 3.69 -5.79 -16.25
C SER A 354 4.16 -4.55 -17.00
N SER A 355 3.47 -3.43 -16.75
CA SER A 355 3.86 -2.11 -17.24
C SER A 355 5.13 -1.58 -16.56
N ASN A 356 5.52 -2.14 -15.41
CA ASN A 356 6.79 -1.85 -14.74
C ASN A 356 7.91 -2.71 -15.36
N PRO A 357 8.86 -2.11 -16.10
CA PRO A 357 9.90 -2.88 -16.80
C PRO A 357 10.83 -3.65 -15.85
N GLN A 358 11.09 -3.11 -14.66
CA GLN A 358 11.94 -3.76 -13.66
C GLN A 358 11.25 -4.99 -13.08
N LEU A 359 9.96 -4.87 -12.77
CA LEU A 359 9.15 -5.98 -12.28
C LEU A 359 9.00 -7.08 -13.34
N ALA A 360 8.71 -6.70 -14.58
CA ALA A 360 8.64 -7.64 -15.70
C ALA A 360 9.98 -8.36 -15.93
N ALA A 361 11.10 -7.65 -15.80
CA ALA A 361 12.44 -8.25 -15.90
C ALA A 361 12.71 -9.21 -14.73
N ALA A 362 12.34 -8.85 -13.50
CA ALA A 362 12.48 -9.73 -12.35
C ALA A 362 11.62 -11.01 -12.49
N ALA A 363 10.38 -10.88 -12.96
CA ALA A 363 9.50 -12.02 -13.21
C ALA A 363 10.07 -12.97 -14.29
N ARG A 364 10.65 -12.44 -15.38
CA ARG A 364 11.36 -13.24 -16.38
C ARG A 364 12.52 -14.03 -15.76
N ARG A 365 13.38 -13.36 -14.98
CA ARG A 365 14.49 -14.03 -14.29
C ARG A 365 14.01 -15.14 -13.36
N ARG A 366 12.95 -14.90 -12.57
CA ARG A 366 12.39 -15.92 -11.68
C ARG A 366 11.84 -17.13 -12.41
N MET A 367 11.28 -16.95 -13.60
CA MET A 367 10.84 -18.07 -14.45
C MET A 367 12.02 -18.91 -14.94
N ASP A 368 13.11 -18.27 -15.38
CA ASP A 368 14.33 -18.95 -15.82
C ASP A 368 15.00 -19.69 -14.66
N ASP A 369 15.07 -19.05 -13.50
CA ASP A 369 15.63 -19.63 -12.27
C ASP A 369 14.82 -20.84 -11.77
N MET A 370 13.50 -20.86 -12.02
CA MET A 370 12.60 -21.88 -11.49
C MET A 370 12.95 -23.30 -11.93
N GLU A 371 13.38 -23.47 -13.18
CA GLU A 371 13.79 -24.79 -13.69
C GLU A 371 15.08 -25.27 -13.03
N SER A 372 16.03 -24.35 -12.85
CA SER A 372 17.28 -24.61 -12.13
C SER A 372 17.02 -24.90 -10.65
N LEU A 373 16.12 -24.16 -10.01
CA LEU A 373 15.70 -24.35 -8.62
C LEU A 373 15.03 -25.69 -8.41
N LYS A 374 14.13 -26.09 -9.32
CA LYS A 374 13.46 -27.39 -9.27
C LYS A 374 14.44 -28.54 -9.42
N LYS A 375 15.47 -28.39 -10.26
CA LYS A 375 16.44 -29.46 -10.58
C LYS A 375 17.59 -29.56 -9.58
N TYR A 376 18.09 -28.43 -9.08
CA TYR A 376 19.33 -28.36 -8.30
C TYR A 376 19.12 -27.84 -6.87
N GLY A 377 17.98 -27.22 -6.56
CA GLY A 377 17.69 -26.66 -5.23
C GLY A 377 18.53 -25.45 -4.84
N ILE A 378 19.29 -24.87 -5.79
CA ILE A 378 20.19 -23.73 -5.56
C ILE A 378 19.62 -22.51 -6.28
N GLN A 379 19.45 -21.41 -5.56
CA GLN A 379 19.12 -20.11 -6.17
C GLN A 379 20.34 -19.59 -6.94
N PRO A 380 20.21 -19.28 -8.24
CA PRO A 380 21.26 -18.61 -8.99
C PRO A 380 21.58 -17.25 -8.35
N GLN A 381 22.87 -16.94 -8.16
CA GLN A 381 23.28 -15.67 -7.57
C GLN A 381 23.12 -14.55 -8.59
N HIS A 382 22.02 -13.81 -8.49
CA HIS A 382 21.81 -12.57 -9.23
C HIS A 382 21.85 -11.36 -8.27
N PRO A 383 22.35 -10.20 -8.71
CA PRO A 383 22.17 -8.96 -7.95
C PRO A 383 20.68 -8.70 -7.74
N LEU A 384 20.23 -8.69 -6.48
CA LEU A 384 18.88 -8.27 -6.11
C LEU A 384 18.78 -6.76 -6.40
N GLN A 385 18.02 -6.39 -7.43
CA GLN A 385 17.53 -5.02 -7.57
C GLN A 385 16.30 -4.90 -6.67
N SER A 386 16.31 -3.92 -5.75
CA SER A 386 15.15 -3.58 -4.95
C SER A 386 14.03 -3.11 -5.88
N LEU A 387 12.96 -3.91 -5.98
CA LEU A 387 11.77 -3.58 -6.78
C LEU A 387 10.92 -2.47 -6.14
N ASN A 388 11.28 -2.03 -4.94
CA ASN A 388 10.59 -0.99 -4.18
C ASN A 388 11.26 0.38 -4.34
N ASP A 389 12.38 0.48 -5.07
CA ASP A 389 13.03 1.75 -5.33
C ASP A 389 12.25 2.45 -6.45
N THR A 390 11.69 3.64 -6.18
CA THR A 390 11.11 4.47 -7.25
C THR A 390 12.16 4.73 -8.31
N PRO A 391 11.84 4.60 -9.61
CA PRO A 391 12.84 4.81 -10.66
C PRO A 391 13.32 6.26 -10.64
N GLU A 392 14.53 6.48 -10.14
CA GLU A 392 15.29 7.70 -10.47
C GLU A 392 15.59 7.65 -11.97
N THR A 393 15.20 8.69 -12.68
CA THR A 393 15.48 8.91 -14.10
C THR A 393 16.99 8.94 -14.32
N THR A 394 17.57 7.77 -14.60
CA THR A 394 18.93 7.64 -15.08
C THR A 394 18.92 7.85 -16.58
N LYS A 395 19.56 8.93 -17.03
CA LYS A 395 19.75 9.27 -18.44
C LYS A 395 20.43 8.11 -19.14
N ALA A 396 19.77 7.56 -20.15
CA ALA A 396 20.33 6.52 -21.01
C ALA A 396 21.34 7.15 -21.98
N GLU A 397 22.62 6.84 -21.79
CA GLU A 397 23.62 6.94 -22.86
C GLU A 397 23.50 5.71 -23.75
N GLY A 398 23.22 5.94 -25.03
CA GLY A 398 22.87 4.91 -25.99
C GLY A 398 24.06 4.15 -26.54
N THR A 399 23.80 2.94 -27.04
CA THR A 399 24.52 2.36 -28.18
C THR A 399 23.65 1.34 -28.91
N GLY A 400 23.48 1.57 -30.22
CA GLY A 400 23.41 0.60 -31.32
C GLY A 400 22.60 -0.71 -31.20
N LYS A 401 21.46 -0.74 -31.88
CA LYS A 401 20.85 -1.93 -32.53
C LYS A 401 21.89 -2.68 -33.42
N PRO A 402 21.71 -3.99 -33.69
CA PRO A 402 20.96 -4.36 -34.90
C PRO A 402 19.92 -5.49 -34.72
N GLU A 403 18.93 -5.42 -35.62
CA GLU A 403 17.77 -6.28 -35.80
C GLU A 403 18.12 -7.70 -36.27
N SER A 404 17.28 -8.68 -35.89
CA SER A 404 17.08 -9.89 -36.69
C SER A 404 15.66 -10.40 -36.55
N GLN A 405 15.07 -10.69 -37.71
CA GLN A 405 13.70 -11.12 -37.98
C GLN A 405 13.53 -12.62 -37.70
N ALA A 406 12.40 -13.03 -37.12
CA ALA A 406 11.86 -14.38 -37.32
C ALA A 406 10.33 -14.44 -37.10
N LYS A 407 9.69 -15.23 -37.97
CA LYS A 407 8.26 -15.41 -38.25
C LYS A 407 7.45 -16.11 -37.15
N PRO A 408 6.09 -16.02 -37.20
CA PRO A 408 5.18 -16.53 -36.18
C PRO A 408 4.84 -18.03 -36.36
N PRO A 409 4.41 -18.74 -35.31
CA PRO A 409 3.58 -19.93 -35.46
C PRO A 409 2.09 -19.65 -35.20
N ALA A 410 1.27 -20.38 -35.94
CA ALA A 410 -0.18 -20.35 -36.04
C ALA A 410 -0.86 -21.11 -34.87
N PRO A 411 -2.21 -21.05 -34.74
CA PRO A 411 -2.94 -21.18 -33.49
C PRO A 411 -3.30 -22.64 -33.16
N THR A 412 -3.55 -22.94 -31.89
CA THR A 412 -4.41 -24.10 -31.55
C THR A 412 -5.03 -24.00 -30.16
N LYS A 413 -6.37 -23.98 -30.20
CA LYS A 413 -7.36 -24.64 -29.33
C LYS A 413 -7.53 -24.17 -27.88
N GLN A 414 -8.67 -23.50 -27.70
CA GLN A 414 -9.48 -23.44 -26.49
C GLN A 414 -9.52 -24.80 -25.77
N VAL A 415 -9.27 -24.75 -24.47
CA VAL A 415 -9.68 -25.79 -23.52
C VAL A 415 -10.64 -25.12 -22.56
N ASP A 416 -11.91 -25.47 -22.69
CA ASP A 416 -12.95 -25.19 -21.72
C ASP A 416 -12.60 -25.88 -20.40
N THR A 417 -12.66 -25.15 -19.29
CA THR A 417 -12.83 -25.75 -17.96
C THR A 417 -13.71 -24.84 -17.11
N ASP A 418 -14.98 -25.22 -17.02
CA ASP A 418 -15.90 -24.83 -15.96
C ASP A 418 -15.29 -25.18 -14.60
N ALA A 419 -15.25 -24.22 -13.68
CA ALA A 419 -15.08 -24.47 -12.27
C ALA A 419 -16.05 -23.57 -11.50
N GLN A 420 -17.11 -24.22 -10.96
CA GLN A 420 -18.09 -23.63 -10.07
C GLN A 420 -17.43 -22.98 -8.86
N LEU A 421 -17.85 -21.74 -8.59
CA LEU A 421 -17.57 -21.00 -7.36
C LEU A 421 -18.62 -21.39 -6.32
N ASP A 422 -18.21 -22.02 -5.23
CA ASP A 422 -19.04 -22.18 -4.03
C ASP A 422 -19.03 -20.86 -3.23
N GLU A 423 -20.22 -20.44 -2.79
CA GLU A 423 -20.49 -19.22 -2.01
C GLU A 423 -19.91 -19.29 -0.58
N PRO A 424 -19.57 -18.14 0.05
CA PRO A 424 -19.03 -18.11 1.41
C PRO A 424 -20.13 -18.11 2.48
N GLU A 425 -20.09 -19.06 3.41
CA GLU A 425 -20.90 -19.06 4.65
C GLU A 425 -20.50 -17.90 5.59
N GLU A 426 -21.51 -17.22 6.14
CA GLU A 426 -21.43 -16.15 7.13
C GLU A 426 -20.72 -16.58 8.44
N ARG A 427 -19.62 -15.91 8.79
CA ARG A 427 -18.96 -16.09 10.11
C ARG A 427 -19.52 -15.10 11.14
N LYS A 428 -20.11 -15.63 12.20
CA LYS A 428 -20.52 -14.87 13.41
C LYS A 428 -19.30 -14.27 14.15
N PRO A 429 -19.47 -13.12 14.85
CA PRO A 429 -18.37 -12.40 15.49
C PRO A 429 -17.79 -13.13 16.71
N LYS A 430 -16.46 -13.12 16.82
CA LYS A 430 -15.67 -13.72 17.92
C LYS A 430 -15.70 -12.80 19.16
N PRO A 431 -15.72 -13.33 20.41
CA PRO A 431 -15.71 -12.51 21.63
C PRO A 431 -14.42 -11.69 21.77
N PRO A 432 -14.45 -10.54 22.48
CA PRO A 432 -13.30 -9.65 22.63
C PRO A 432 -12.16 -10.31 23.43
N GLU A 433 -10.94 -10.22 22.90
CA GLU A 433 -9.71 -10.69 23.55
C GLU A 433 -9.38 -9.84 24.80
N PRO A 434 -8.87 -10.47 25.88
CA PRO A 434 -8.42 -9.74 27.06
C PRO A 434 -7.21 -8.86 26.73
N ALA A 435 -7.19 -7.64 27.31
CA ALA A 435 -6.16 -6.63 27.05
C ALA A 435 -4.72 -7.17 27.25
N PRO A 436 -3.76 -6.80 26.39
CA PRO A 436 -2.42 -7.37 26.43
C PRO A 436 -1.68 -7.00 27.73
N PRO A 437 -0.95 -7.95 28.34
CA PRO A 437 -0.21 -7.72 29.57
C PRO A 437 0.93 -6.70 29.39
N ARG A 438 1.05 -5.77 30.33
CA ARG A 438 2.01 -4.65 30.34
C ARG A 438 3.36 -5.06 30.96
N GLY A 439 4.48 -4.66 30.35
CA GLY A 439 5.85 -4.88 30.86
C GLY A 439 6.91 -4.82 29.73
N SER A 440 8.19 -4.56 30.03
CA SER A 440 9.24 -4.57 29.00
C SER A 440 9.53 -5.99 28.49
N ILE A 441 9.77 -6.13 27.19
CA ILE A 441 10.13 -7.42 26.57
C ILE A 441 11.61 -7.69 26.87
N GLN A 442 11.92 -8.88 27.37
CA GLN A 442 13.28 -9.36 27.63
C GLN A 442 13.66 -10.44 26.61
N PHE A 443 14.94 -10.47 26.26
CA PHE A 443 15.52 -11.43 25.33
C PHE A 443 16.43 -12.41 26.08
N VAL A 444 16.36 -13.70 25.73
CA VAL A 444 17.29 -14.71 26.25
C VAL A 444 17.56 -15.80 25.21
N LYS A 445 18.82 -16.26 25.15
CA LYS A 445 19.22 -17.46 24.40
C LYS A 445 19.43 -18.62 25.36
N GLY A 446 18.92 -19.79 25.01
CA GLY A 446 18.98 -20.97 25.88
C GLY A 446 18.70 -22.28 25.15
N ARG A 447 18.50 -23.34 25.93
CA ARG A 447 18.15 -24.67 25.45
C ARG A 447 16.75 -25.04 25.94
N LEU A 448 15.86 -25.35 25.01
CA LEU A 448 14.49 -25.78 25.29
C LEU A 448 14.51 -27.22 25.80
N LEU A 449 14.15 -27.43 27.07
CA LEU A 449 14.14 -28.74 27.70
C LEU A 449 12.86 -29.53 27.43
N ASN A 450 11.71 -28.88 27.51
CA ASN A 450 10.41 -29.49 27.30
C ASN A 450 9.33 -28.42 27.04
N ILE A 451 8.23 -28.84 26.41
CA ILE A 451 7.00 -28.07 26.25
C ILE A 451 5.85 -28.88 26.86
N ASP A 452 5.13 -28.29 27.81
CA ASP A 452 3.89 -28.84 28.35
C ASP A 452 2.69 -28.22 27.62
N CYS A 453 2.00 -29.03 26.82
CA CYS A 453 0.77 -28.67 26.11
C CYS A 453 -0.47 -29.40 26.66
N SER A 454 -0.48 -29.75 27.95
CA SER A 454 -1.58 -30.48 28.60
C SER A 454 -2.93 -29.75 28.55
N GLN A 455 -2.94 -28.43 28.32
CA GLN A 455 -4.15 -27.61 28.20
C GLN A 455 -4.18 -26.81 26.87
N PRO A 456 -4.41 -27.46 25.72
CA PRO A 456 -4.44 -26.75 24.44
C PRO A 456 -5.57 -25.70 24.38
N PRO A 457 -5.35 -24.51 23.78
CA PRO A 457 -4.17 -24.10 23.02
C PRO A 457 -3.04 -23.47 23.87
N ALA A 458 -3.08 -23.54 25.20
CA ALA A 458 -2.01 -23.02 26.04
C ALA A 458 -0.80 -23.98 26.09
N ALA A 459 0.39 -23.41 26.27
CA ALA A 459 1.61 -24.18 26.47
C ALA A 459 2.56 -23.51 27.47
N VAL A 460 3.36 -24.34 28.16
CA VAL A 460 4.43 -23.88 29.06
C VAL A 460 5.78 -24.45 28.60
N LEU A 461 6.70 -23.56 28.24
CA LEU A 461 8.04 -23.90 27.78
C LEU A 461 9.02 -23.83 28.95
N THR A 462 9.86 -24.85 29.09
CA THR A 462 10.96 -24.84 30.07
C THR A 462 12.29 -24.66 29.34
N ILE A 463 12.98 -23.56 29.60
CA ILE A 463 14.21 -23.17 28.90
C ILE A 463 15.34 -22.98 29.90
N THR A 464 16.51 -23.54 29.62
CA THR A 464 17.73 -23.31 30.40
C THR A 464 18.64 -22.30 29.72
N ALA A 465 19.00 -21.23 30.43
CA ALA A 465 19.91 -20.19 29.98
C ALA A 465 21.05 -20.04 31.00
N GLY A 466 22.17 -20.69 30.73
CA GLY A 466 23.27 -20.82 31.70
C GLY A 466 22.82 -21.60 32.95
N VAL A 467 22.90 -20.96 34.13
CA VAL A 467 22.45 -21.53 35.42
C VAL A 467 20.97 -21.28 35.72
N LYS A 468 20.26 -20.49 34.91
CA LYS A 468 18.85 -20.15 35.13
C LYS A 468 17.93 -21.07 34.35
N THR A 469 16.85 -21.53 34.99
CA THR A 469 15.73 -22.21 34.32
C THR A 469 14.54 -21.25 34.29
N LEU A 470 13.96 -21.05 33.12
CA LEU A 470 12.82 -20.17 32.87
C LEU A 470 11.60 -21.01 32.48
N HIS A 471 10.45 -20.69 33.06
CA HIS A 471 9.15 -21.25 32.69
C HIS A 471 8.32 -20.18 31.99
N LEU A 472 8.19 -20.29 30.67
CA LEU A 472 7.50 -19.30 29.85
C LEU A 472 6.14 -19.84 29.40
N ARG A 473 5.08 -19.07 29.64
CA ARG A 473 3.71 -19.46 29.32
C ARG A 473 3.22 -18.76 28.06
N THR A 474 2.46 -19.45 27.24
CA THR A 474 1.65 -18.84 26.19
C THR A 474 0.20 -19.33 26.33
N PRO A 475 -0.80 -18.41 26.31
CA PRO A 475 -2.21 -18.80 26.38
C PRO A 475 -2.71 -19.43 25.07
N ASP A 476 -2.04 -19.11 23.95
CA ASP A 476 -2.32 -19.71 22.64
C ASP A 476 -1.00 -19.87 21.88
N TYR A 477 -0.48 -21.09 21.80
CA TYR A 477 0.76 -21.36 21.07
C TYR A 477 0.63 -21.17 19.55
N LYS A 478 -0.59 -21.10 19.00
CA LYS A 478 -0.84 -20.87 17.56
C LYS A 478 -0.65 -19.41 17.16
N SER A 479 -0.77 -18.47 18.10
CA SER A 479 -0.59 -17.03 17.84
C SER A 479 0.84 -16.54 18.10
N VAL A 480 1.68 -17.38 18.73
CA VAL A 480 3.08 -17.06 19.05
C VAL A 480 3.88 -16.79 17.76
N THR A 481 4.71 -15.74 17.77
CA THR A 481 5.67 -15.50 16.69
C THR A 481 6.74 -16.60 16.70
N LEU A 482 6.78 -17.40 15.63
CA LEU A 482 7.77 -18.46 15.39
C LEU A 482 8.80 -18.02 14.36
N VAL A 483 10.07 -18.28 14.63
CA VAL A 483 11.18 -18.18 13.66
C VAL A 483 11.89 -19.53 13.60
N GLY A 484 12.23 -20.01 12.40
CA GLY A 484 12.93 -21.28 12.17
C GLY A 484 12.02 -22.51 12.13
N ALA A 485 10.70 -22.34 12.17
CA ALA A 485 9.72 -23.41 12.01
C ALA A 485 8.39 -22.89 11.45
N ASP A 486 7.71 -23.72 10.64
CA ASP A 486 6.39 -23.39 10.08
C ASP A 486 5.26 -23.42 11.13
N GLU A 487 5.33 -24.38 12.06
CA GLU A 487 4.30 -24.61 13.08
C GLU A 487 4.94 -24.85 14.45
N PHE A 488 4.22 -24.44 15.50
CA PHE A 488 4.62 -24.72 16.87
C PHE A 488 4.42 -26.21 17.16
N SER A 489 5.46 -26.90 17.61
CA SER A 489 5.34 -28.32 17.98
C SER A 489 5.57 -28.54 19.47
N CYS A 490 4.57 -29.13 20.13
CA CYS A 490 4.66 -29.61 21.50
C CYS A 490 5.69 -30.74 21.68
N THR A 491 6.20 -31.33 20.60
CA THR A 491 7.22 -32.38 20.64
C THR A 491 8.65 -31.83 20.65
N TRP A 492 8.85 -30.50 20.54
CA TRP A 492 10.18 -29.92 20.57
C TRP A 492 10.87 -30.19 21.91
N LYS A 493 12.00 -30.88 21.82
CA LYS A 493 12.86 -31.23 22.95
C LYS A 493 14.30 -31.00 22.58
N ASP A 494 15.07 -30.49 23.53
CA ASP A 494 16.52 -30.38 23.47
C ASP A 494 17.06 -29.50 22.31
N ARG A 495 16.32 -28.45 21.95
CA ARG A 495 16.69 -27.51 20.87
C ARG A 495 17.30 -26.23 21.40
N ARG A 496 18.21 -25.62 20.63
CA ARG A 496 18.67 -24.25 20.90
C ARG A 496 17.58 -23.28 20.49
N VAL A 497 17.28 -22.33 21.37
CA VAL A 497 16.22 -21.35 21.14
C VAL A 497 16.65 -19.96 21.58
N SER A 498 16.19 -18.94 20.85
CA SER A 498 16.15 -17.56 21.33
C SER A 498 14.70 -17.20 21.62
N VAL A 499 14.42 -16.59 22.77
CA VAL A 499 13.03 -16.22 23.12
C VAL A 499 12.94 -14.78 23.59
N ASN A 500 11.84 -14.15 23.20
CA ASN A 500 11.38 -12.88 23.75
C ASN A 500 10.23 -13.15 24.71
N TYR A 501 10.29 -12.60 25.91
CA TYR A 501 9.29 -12.83 26.95
C TYR A 501 9.07 -11.60 27.83
N ARG A 502 7.88 -11.47 28.41
CA ARG A 502 7.61 -10.49 29.47
C ARG A 502 7.77 -11.19 30.81
N ALA A 503 8.68 -10.70 31.65
CA ALA A 503 9.01 -11.36 32.91
C ALA A 503 7.84 -11.28 33.92
N GLU A 504 7.54 -12.41 34.56
CA GLU A 504 6.64 -12.52 35.71
C GLU A 504 7.39 -13.22 36.84
N GLY A 505 7.89 -12.43 37.80
CA GLY A 505 8.72 -12.94 38.89
C GLY A 505 10.17 -13.24 38.48
N LYS A 506 10.85 -14.13 39.23
CA LYS A 506 12.31 -14.37 39.08
C LYS A 506 12.69 -15.42 38.02
N SER A 507 11.77 -16.32 37.67
CA SER A 507 12.04 -17.48 36.80
C SER A 507 10.85 -17.84 35.90
N GLY A 508 9.89 -16.90 35.75
CA GLY A 508 8.67 -17.09 34.96
C GLY A 508 8.39 -15.90 34.05
N GLY A 509 7.49 -16.09 33.10
CA GLY A 509 7.04 -15.01 32.22
C GLY A 509 6.09 -15.47 31.13
N ASN A 510 5.57 -14.50 30.37
CA ASN A 510 4.74 -14.76 29.20
C ASN A 510 5.62 -14.73 27.94
N LEU A 511 5.56 -15.80 27.16
CA LEU A 511 6.26 -15.94 25.89
C LEU A 511 5.66 -14.96 24.87
N VAL A 512 6.51 -14.22 24.16
CA VAL A 512 6.11 -13.30 23.09
C VAL A 512 6.57 -13.81 21.72
N SER A 513 7.80 -14.32 21.60
CA SER A 513 8.27 -15.04 20.40
C SER A 513 9.29 -16.10 20.73
N ILE A 514 9.44 -17.07 19.83
CA ILE A 514 10.46 -18.11 19.88
C ILE A 514 11.11 -18.29 18.52
N GLU A 515 12.44 -18.27 18.52
CA GLU A 515 13.29 -18.64 17.41
C GLU A 515 13.90 -20.00 17.72
N VAL A 516 13.69 -20.98 16.85
CA VAL A 516 14.22 -22.34 16.97
C VAL A 516 15.38 -22.49 15.99
N GLN A 517 16.55 -22.89 16.49
CA GLN A 517 17.77 -23.08 15.71
C GLN A 517 18.01 -24.53 15.31
#